data_AF-A0A3B8WFV9-F1
#
_entry.id   AF-A0A3B8WFV9-F1
#
_cell.length_a   1.000
_cell.length_b   1.000
_cell.length_c   1.000
_cell.angle_alpha   90.00
_cell.angle_beta   90.00
_cell.angle_gamma   90.00
#
_symmetry.space_group_name_H-M   'P 1'
#
loop_
_entity.id
_entity.type
_entity.pdbx_description
1 polymer ?
#
loop_
_entity_poly.entity_id
_entity_poly.type
_entity_poly.pdbx_seq_one_letter_code
_entity_poly.pdbx_strand_id
1 'polypeptide(L)' 'MVRCQLVPRGISDGRVLEAMERVPREQFVPEHLRFEAYEDHPVPIGQGQTISQPYIV' A
#
# COMPACT_ATOMS: atom_id res chain seq x y z
N MET A 1 -1.52 -1.47 -7.80
CA MET A 1 -1.55 -0.32 -6.87
C MET A 1 -1.35 1.03 -7.60
N VAL A 2 -0.14 1.51 -7.90
CA VAL A 2 0.13 2.91 -8.33
C VAL A 2 -0.71 3.40 -9.53
N ARG A 3 -0.55 2.78 -10.71
CA ARG A 3 -1.23 3.23 -11.95
C ARG A 3 -2.74 3.05 -11.94
N CYS A 4 -3.23 1.99 -11.28
CA CYS A 4 -4.64 1.59 -11.34
C CYS A 4 -5.48 2.15 -10.18
N GLN A 5 -4.86 2.49 -9.05
CA GLN A 5 -5.57 2.91 -7.84
C GLN A 5 -5.18 4.34 -7.42
N LEU A 6 -3.88 4.66 -7.31
CA LEU A 6 -3.43 5.94 -6.75
C LEU A 6 -3.57 7.11 -7.74
N VAL A 7 -3.03 6.95 -8.96
CA VAL A 7 -3.06 8.00 -10.00
C VAL A 7 -4.49 8.40 -10.38
N PRO A 8 -5.43 7.47 -10.65
CA PRO A 8 -6.80 7.84 -10.99
C PRO A 8 -7.55 8.55 -9.86
N ARG A 9 -7.07 8.43 -8.62
CA ARG A 9 -7.65 9.06 -7.43
C ARG A 9 -6.95 10.36 -7.03
N GLY A 10 -6.09 10.90 -7.88
CA GLY A 10 -5.56 12.26 -7.77
C GLY A 10 -4.18 12.39 -7.13
N ILE A 11 -3.54 11.29 -6.72
CA ILE A 11 -2.14 11.33 -6.27
C ILE A 11 -1.26 11.58 -7.49
N SER A 12 -0.58 12.73 -7.50
CA SER A 12 0.15 13.24 -8.66
C SER A 12 1.56 13.75 -8.37
N ASP A 13 1.99 13.85 -7.10
CA ASP A 13 3.40 14.15 -6.78
C ASP A 13 4.27 12.97 -7.23
N GLY A 14 5.14 13.22 -8.21
CA GLY A 14 6.00 12.20 -8.81
C GLY A 14 6.92 11.52 -7.79
N ARG A 15 7.35 12.22 -6.74
CA ARG A 15 8.20 11.64 -5.67
C ARG A 15 7.41 10.66 -4.82
N VAL A 16 6.14 10.94 -4.57
CA VAL A 16 5.24 10.03 -3.83
C VAL A 16 5.00 8.77 -4.68
N LEU A 17 4.67 8.93 -5.96
CA LEU A 17 4.44 7.80 -6.85
C LEU A 17 5.69 6.92 -7.00
N GLU A 18 6.88 7.52 -7.15
CA GLU A 18 8.15 6.79 -7.21
C GLU A 18 8.41 6.01 -5.91
N ALA A 19 8.17 6.63 -4.74
CA ALA A 19 8.33 5.94 -3.46
C ALA A 19 7.36 4.74 -3.34
N MET A 20 6.11 4.92 -3.76
CA MET A 20 5.09 3.85 -3.74
C MET A 20 5.39 2.71 -4.72
N GLU A 21 6.17 2.95 -5.78
CA GLU A 21 6.66 1.90 -6.69
C GLU A 21 7.92 1.20 -6.16
N ARG A 22 8.78 1.92 -5.43
CA ARG A 22 10.09 1.41 -4.98
C ARG A 22 10.05 0.65 -3.66
N VAL A 23 9.12 0.99 -2.76
CA VAL A 23 9.04 0.36 -1.43
C VAL A 23 8.22 -0.94 -1.53
N PRO A 24 8.81 -2.12 -1.26
CA PRO A 24 8.13 -3.40 -1.37
C PRO A 24 7.19 -3.61 -0.18
N ARG A 25 5.93 -3.18 -0.33
CA ARG A 25 4.93 -3.15 0.74
C ARG A 25 4.68 -4.52 1.39
N GLU A 26 4.81 -5.62 0.63
CA GLU A 26 4.67 -7.00 1.11
C GLU A 26 5.71 -7.41 2.16
N GLN A 27 6.81 -6.66 2.30
CA GLN A 27 7.79 -6.90 3.37
C GLN A 27 7.30 -6.40 4.74
N PHE A 28 6.28 -5.55 4.77
CA PHE A 28 5.67 -4.98 5.97
C PHE A 28 4.35 -5.68 6.36
N VAL A 29 4.01 -6.78 5.67
CA VAL A 29 2.77 -7.55 5.86
C VAL A 29 3.13 -8.98 6.27
N PRO A 30 2.38 -9.63 7.18
CA PRO A 30 2.56 -11.05 7.50
C PRO A 30 2.54 -11.93 6.25
N GLU A 31 3.37 -12.98 6.21
CA GLU A 31 3.56 -13.81 5.02
C GLU A 31 2.25 -14.36 4.42
N HIS A 32 1.34 -14.82 5.30
CA HIS A 32 0.04 -15.35 4.91
C HIS A 32 -0.94 -14.30 4.36
N LEU A 33 -0.63 -13.00 4.46
CA LEU A 33 -1.45 -11.90 3.95
C LEU A 33 -0.75 -11.12 2.83
N ARG A 34 0.43 -11.54 2.36
CA ARG A 34 1.18 -10.82 1.31
C ARG A 34 0.39 -10.69 0.00
N PHE A 35 -0.54 -11.60 -0.27
CA PHE A 35 -1.40 -11.52 -1.45
C PHE A 35 -2.37 -10.32 -1.40
N GLU A 36 -2.63 -9.77 -0.21
CA GLU A 36 -3.47 -8.57 0.01
C GLU A 36 -2.63 -7.28 0.08
N ALA A 37 -1.29 -7.37 0.04
CA ALA A 37 -0.40 -6.25 0.37
C ALA A 37 -0.61 -5.00 -0.50
N TYR A 38 -1.11 -5.17 -1.72
CA TYR A 38 -1.29 -4.11 -2.73
C TYR A 38 -2.76 -3.75 -3.01
N GLU A 39 -3.67 -4.32 -2.23
CA GLU A 39 -5.09 -3.99 -2.26
C GLU A 39 -5.36 -2.69 -1.48
N ASP A 40 -6.37 -1.93 -1.90
CA ASP A 40 -6.69 -0.63 -1.29
C ASP A 40 -7.58 -0.77 -0.04
N HIS A 41 -7.14 -1.57 0.93
CA HIS A 41 -7.76 -1.69 2.25
C HIS A 41 -6.69 -1.90 3.35
N PRO A 42 -7.03 -1.66 4.63
CA PRO A 42 -6.13 -1.97 5.73
C PRO A 42 -5.82 -3.46 5.81
N VAL A 43 -4.57 -3.81 6.15
CA VAL A 43 -4.14 -5.21 6.33
C VAL A 43 -3.67 -5.41 7.78
N PRO A 44 -4.12 -6.45 8.50
CA PRO A 44 -3.64 -6.76 9.85
C PRO A 44 -2.13 -7.06 9.86
N ILE A 45 -1.41 -6.46 10.81
CA ILE A 45 0.04 -6.67 11.00
C ILE A 45 0.40 -7.26 12.38
N GLY A 46 -0.63 -7.65 13.15
CA GLY A 46 -0.49 -8.20 14.50
C GLY A 46 -0.68 -7.15 15.60
N GLN A 47 -0.74 -7.60 16.85
CA GLN A 47 -0.92 -6.74 18.04
C GLN A 47 -2.14 -5.81 17.98
N GLY A 48 -3.20 -6.24 17.29
CA GLY A 48 -4.39 -5.41 17.08
C GLY A 48 -4.16 -4.19 16.18
N GLN A 49 -3.05 -4.15 15.43
CA GLN A 49 -2.70 -3.08 14.51
C GLN A 49 -2.94 -3.47 13.05
N THR A 50 -3.13 -2.46 12.21
CA THR A 50 -3.21 -2.59 10.76
C THR A 50 -2.22 -1.64 10.09
N ILE A 51 -1.72 -2.02 8.93
CA ILE A 51 -1.10 -1.06 8.01
C ILE A 51 -2.21 -0.38 7.21
N SER A 52 -2.19 0.95 7.13
CA SER A 52 -3.20 1.74 6.41
C SER A 52 -3.27 1.38 4.93
N GLN A 53 -4.44 1.55 4.31
CA GLN A 53 -4.58 1.36 2.87
C GLN A 53 -3.67 2.32 2.07
N PRO A 54 -3.15 1.88 0.90
CA PRO A 54 -2.30 2.69 0.03
C PRO A 54 -2.80 4.10 -0.29
N TYR A 55 -4.12 4.33 -0.40
CA TYR A 55 -4.64 5.65 -0.78
C TYR A 55 -4.62 6.71 0.35
N ILE A 56 -4.60 6.31 1.62
CA ILE A 56 -4.74 7.24 2.75
C ILE A 56 -3.40 7.80 3.24
N VAL A 57 -2.27 7.23 2.80
CA VAL A 57 -0.92 7.58 3.25
C VAL A 57 -0.22 8.62 2.39
#